data_AF-A0A4Q4VG44-F1
#
_entry.id   AF-A0A4Q4VG44-F1
#
_cell.length_a   1.000
_cell.length_b   1.000
_cell.length_c   1.000
_cell.angle_alpha   90.00
_cell.angle_beta   90.00
_cell.angle_gamma   90.00
#
_symmetry.space_group_name_H-M   'P 1'
#
loop_
_entity.id
_entity.type
_entity.pdbx_description
1 polymer ?
#
loop_
_entity_poly.entity_id
_entity_poly.type
_entity_poly.pdbx_seq_one_letter_code
_entity_poly.pdbx_strand_id
1 'polypeptide(L)'
;MYEMPVTIFNHTCGQHVHVGRGTDGFELPALQRLVSVLWIGGEEILNAVHPAYRTNGLFCPSLHTSTLLAKGKAAWPQGVLQADWLQRCGITEDEPSARLRANLEAIWSAGSVDELCDMLVGDGKEKPAYNFANLKPPSDDPAGVSFAHLIPRRPPPEVFPIEEFPIDDDPADKKITIEFRQAGGDIKGDDGFEFVMTWVRVATGLVAWAIDADAEDFAKLTRDIRECRGENKAFRVGIFLNAIGIPGEDIERMMARVAQLE
;
A
#
# COMPACT_ATOMS: atom_id res chain seq x y z
N MET A 1 10.95 -45.22 -6.44
CA MET A 1 9.97 -44.16 -6.09
C MET A 1 10.77 -42.95 -5.72
N TYR A 2 10.67 -41.86 -6.50
CA TYR A 2 11.19 -40.57 -6.07
C TYR A 2 10.20 -40.01 -5.05
N GLU A 3 10.64 -39.76 -3.81
CA GLU A 3 9.87 -38.95 -2.88
C GLU A 3 9.70 -37.57 -3.51
N MET A 4 8.45 -37.17 -3.76
CA MET A 4 8.19 -35.81 -4.18
C MET A 4 8.56 -34.87 -3.02
N PRO A 5 9.30 -33.78 -3.28
CA PRO A 5 9.64 -32.83 -2.23
C PRO A 5 8.36 -32.27 -1.63
N VAL A 6 8.23 -32.37 -0.30
CA VAL A 6 7.12 -31.79 0.46
C VAL A 6 7.44 -30.33 0.73
N THR A 7 6.68 -29.42 0.11
CA THR A 7 6.76 -27.98 0.43
C THR A 7 5.91 -27.69 1.66
N ILE A 8 6.54 -27.16 2.72
CA ILE A 8 5.87 -26.81 3.97
C ILE A 8 5.78 -25.29 4.09
N PHE A 9 4.56 -24.76 4.03
CA PHE A 9 4.27 -23.38 4.44
C PHE A 9 4.09 -23.33 5.96
N ASN A 10 4.72 -22.34 6.61
CA ASN A 10 4.61 -22.09 8.04
C ASN A 10 4.28 -20.61 8.29
N HIS A 11 4.08 -20.23 9.56
CA HIS A 11 3.66 -18.88 9.95
C HIS A 11 4.67 -17.77 9.58
N THR A 12 5.92 -18.12 9.22
CA THR A 12 6.92 -17.16 8.74
C THR A 12 6.83 -16.91 7.23
N CYS A 13 6.15 -17.79 6.49
CA CYS A 13 5.93 -17.61 5.05
C CYS A 13 5.02 -16.40 4.80
N GLY A 14 5.45 -15.49 3.93
CA GLY A 14 4.71 -14.29 3.55
C GLY A 14 4.66 -14.11 2.04
N GLN A 15 3.51 -13.65 1.57
CA GLN A 15 3.37 -13.10 0.22
C GLN A 15 3.70 -11.61 0.30
N HIS A 16 4.64 -11.17 -0.53
CA HIS A 16 4.87 -9.76 -0.77
C HIS A 16 4.32 -9.40 -2.14
N VAL A 17 3.49 -8.35 -2.20
CA VAL A 17 2.95 -7.84 -3.46
C VAL A 17 3.66 -6.53 -3.78
N HIS A 18 4.34 -6.50 -4.92
CA HIS A 18 5.00 -5.31 -5.43
C HIS A 18 4.13 -4.69 -6.52
N VAL A 19 3.60 -3.49 -6.26
CA VAL A 19 2.74 -2.77 -7.21
C VAL A 19 3.53 -1.60 -7.81
N GLY A 20 3.64 -1.57 -9.13
CA GLY A 20 4.38 -0.55 -9.88
C GLY A 20 3.74 -0.27 -11.23
N ARG A 21 4.16 0.80 -11.89
CA ARG A 21 3.69 1.22 -13.22
C ARG A 21 4.79 1.08 -14.26
N GLY A 22 5.41 -0.10 -14.32
CA GLY A 22 6.66 -0.28 -15.07
C GLY A 22 7.74 0.68 -14.53
N THR A 23 8.25 1.53 -15.42
CA THR A 23 9.31 2.52 -15.12
C THR A 23 8.77 3.91 -14.78
N ASP A 24 7.45 4.16 -14.85
CA ASP A 24 6.88 5.52 -14.75
C ASP A 24 6.87 6.09 -13.32
N GLY A 25 7.08 5.24 -12.32
CA GLY A 25 6.95 5.63 -10.91
C GLY A 25 5.55 6.13 -10.54
N PHE A 26 5.47 6.99 -9.53
CA PHE A 26 4.20 7.53 -9.03
C PHE A 26 4.29 9.04 -8.84
N GLU A 27 3.22 9.74 -9.18
CA GLU A 27 3.09 11.14 -8.83
C GLU A 27 2.89 11.30 -7.33
N LEU A 28 3.48 12.36 -6.77
CA LEU A 28 3.41 12.64 -5.34
C LEU A 28 1.97 12.70 -4.79
N PRO A 29 1.00 13.36 -5.45
CA PRO A 29 -0.39 13.39 -4.96
C PRO A 29 -1.02 12.00 -4.82
N ALA A 30 -0.69 11.06 -5.71
CA ALA A 30 -1.19 9.68 -5.62
C ALA A 30 -0.66 8.98 -4.37
N LEU A 31 0.62 9.14 -4.07
CA LEU A 31 1.23 8.59 -2.85
C LEU A 31 0.69 9.27 -1.58
N GLN A 32 0.47 10.60 -1.62
CA GLN A 32 -0.12 11.32 -0.49
C GLN A 32 -1.53 10.81 -0.18
N ARG A 33 -2.37 10.57 -1.20
CA ARG A 33 -3.70 9.97 -1.04
C ARG A 33 -3.61 8.55 -0.46
N LEU A 34 -2.79 7.69 -1.06
CA LEU A 34 -2.59 6.32 -0.61
C LEU A 34 -2.19 6.25 0.88
N VAL A 35 -1.14 6.99 1.23
CA VAL A 35 -0.60 6.99 2.60
C VAL A 35 -1.61 7.57 3.56
N SER A 36 -2.34 8.64 3.19
CA SER A 36 -3.37 9.23 4.04
C SER A 36 -4.50 8.25 4.34
N VAL A 37 -4.99 7.50 3.35
CA VAL A 37 -6.04 6.50 3.56
C VAL A 37 -5.57 5.39 4.49
N LEU A 38 -4.36 4.86 4.27
CA LEU A 38 -3.75 3.88 5.17
C LEU A 38 -3.62 4.44 6.59
N TRP A 39 -3.24 5.71 6.73
CA TRP A 39 -3.05 6.38 8.02
C TRP A 39 -4.38 6.64 8.77
N ILE A 40 -5.43 7.05 8.08
CA ILE A 40 -6.70 7.41 8.74
C ILE A 40 -7.39 6.18 9.34
N GLY A 41 -7.26 5.03 8.69
CA GLY A 41 -7.82 3.76 9.17
C GLY A 41 -7.79 2.62 8.14
N GLY A 42 -7.34 2.87 6.91
CA GLY A 42 -7.22 1.84 5.89
C GLY A 42 -6.32 0.68 6.32
N GLU A 43 -5.18 0.94 6.98
CA GLU A 43 -4.32 -0.14 7.51
C GLU A 43 -5.08 -0.99 8.55
N GLU A 44 -5.87 -0.37 9.42
CA GLU A 44 -6.66 -1.07 10.44
C GLU A 44 -7.73 -1.96 9.79
N ILE A 45 -8.40 -1.47 8.75
CA ILE A 45 -9.41 -2.23 8.01
C ILE A 45 -8.76 -3.41 7.27
N LEU A 46 -7.65 -3.17 6.55
CA LEU A 46 -6.94 -4.21 5.82
C LEU A 46 -6.28 -5.23 6.76
N ASN A 47 -5.90 -4.84 7.97
CA ASN A 47 -5.43 -5.77 8.99
C ASN A 47 -6.46 -6.86 9.32
N ALA A 48 -7.77 -6.61 9.17
CA ALA A 48 -8.79 -7.59 9.45
C ALA A 48 -8.76 -8.81 8.52
N VAL A 49 -8.23 -8.67 7.29
CA VAL A 49 -8.11 -9.79 6.34
C VAL A 49 -6.84 -10.61 6.53
N HIS A 50 -6.02 -10.28 7.54
CA HIS A 50 -4.76 -10.94 7.81
C HIS A 50 -4.78 -11.64 9.18
N PRO A 51 -4.12 -12.80 9.31
CA PRO A 51 -3.92 -13.43 10.62
C PRO A 51 -3.22 -12.47 11.60
N ALA A 52 -3.53 -12.56 12.90
CA ALA A 52 -3.01 -11.63 13.91
C ALA A 52 -1.47 -11.51 13.94
N TYR A 53 -0.74 -12.58 13.60
CA TYR A 53 0.73 -12.56 13.52
C TYR A 53 1.28 -11.77 12.30
N ARG A 54 0.41 -11.23 11.46
CA ARG A 54 0.72 -10.47 10.23
C ARG A 54 0.23 -9.02 10.22
N THR A 55 -0.37 -8.53 11.30
CA THR A 55 -0.98 -7.19 11.34
C THR A 55 -0.14 -6.13 12.04
N ASN A 56 0.89 -6.54 12.79
CA ASN A 56 1.92 -5.69 13.38
C ASN A 56 3.08 -6.55 13.94
N GLY A 57 3.59 -7.47 13.12
CA GLY A 57 4.60 -8.44 13.52
C GLY A 57 6.02 -8.01 13.21
N LEU A 58 7.01 -8.82 13.59
CA LEU A 58 8.43 -8.60 13.25
C LEU A 58 8.68 -8.41 11.74
N PHE A 59 7.89 -9.09 10.91
CA PHE A 59 8.08 -9.12 9.46
C PHE A 59 7.30 -8.05 8.70
N CYS A 60 6.26 -7.50 9.31
CA CYS A 60 5.35 -6.51 8.73
C CYS A 60 4.80 -5.57 9.82
N PRO A 61 5.67 -4.82 10.51
CA PRO A 61 5.26 -3.88 11.52
C PRO A 61 4.42 -2.75 10.92
N SER A 62 3.44 -2.29 11.69
CA SER A 62 2.44 -1.30 11.26
C SER A 62 3.07 0.03 10.89
N LEU A 63 2.52 0.68 9.87
CA LEU A 63 2.89 2.02 9.42
C LEU A 63 2.82 3.05 10.58
N HIS A 64 1.83 2.87 11.47
CA HIS A 64 1.54 3.73 12.63
C HIS A 64 2.52 3.62 13.79
N THR A 65 3.40 2.62 13.77
CA THR A 65 4.29 2.34 14.90
C THR A 65 5.76 2.20 14.51
N SER A 66 6.05 1.84 13.27
CA SER A 66 7.41 1.52 12.82
C SER A 66 8.11 2.59 12.01
N THR A 67 7.36 3.50 11.40
CA THR A 67 7.95 4.53 10.53
C THR A 67 8.59 5.67 11.32
N LEU A 68 9.52 6.38 10.70
CA LEU A 68 10.10 7.60 11.29
C LEU A 68 9.03 8.66 11.58
N LEU A 69 8.05 8.81 10.69
CA LEU A 69 6.90 9.68 10.88
C LEU A 69 6.09 9.28 12.11
N ALA A 70 5.73 8.00 12.21
CA ALA A 70 5.03 7.48 13.37
C ALA A 70 5.79 7.77 14.66
N LYS A 71 7.11 7.59 14.70
CA LYS A 71 7.92 7.79 15.90
C LYS A 71 8.30 9.26 16.17
N GLY A 72 7.86 10.21 15.35
CA GLY A 72 8.22 11.63 15.47
C GLY A 72 9.73 11.90 15.26
N LYS A 73 10.40 11.01 14.51
CA LYS A 73 11.83 11.09 14.19
C LYS A 73 12.09 11.55 12.75
N ALA A 74 11.06 11.64 11.94
CA ALA A 74 11.17 12.14 10.58
C ALA A 74 11.60 13.61 10.56
N ALA A 75 12.46 13.97 9.60
CA ALA A 75 12.70 15.38 9.30
C ALA A 75 11.39 16.02 8.81
N TRP A 76 11.11 17.24 9.24
CA TRP A 76 9.91 17.93 8.78
C TRP A 76 10.05 18.28 7.29
N PRO A 77 9.03 17.99 6.46
CA PRO A 77 9.10 18.27 5.02
C PRO A 77 9.22 19.76 4.70
N GLN A 78 9.78 20.07 3.52
CA GLN A 78 10.04 21.45 3.10
C GLN A 78 9.06 21.94 2.02
N GLY A 79 8.13 21.09 1.60
CA GLY A 79 7.08 21.47 0.66
C GLY A 79 6.06 22.44 1.25
N VAL A 80 5.24 23.02 0.37
CA VAL A 80 4.17 23.94 0.75
C VAL A 80 2.91 23.14 1.05
N LEU A 81 2.41 23.28 2.28
CA LEU A 81 1.12 22.72 2.68
C LEU A 81 0.00 23.32 1.82
N GLN A 82 -0.67 22.50 1.02
CA GLN A 82 -1.80 22.97 0.19
C GLN A 82 -3.05 23.16 1.07
N ALA A 83 -3.40 24.39 1.44
CA ALA A 83 -4.35 24.68 2.53
C ALA A 83 -5.73 23.97 2.49
N ASP A 84 -6.16 23.44 1.35
CA ASP A 84 -7.43 22.76 1.18
C ASP A 84 -7.40 21.24 1.48
N TRP A 85 -6.22 20.63 1.67
CA TRP A 85 -6.15 19.17 1.77
C TRP A 85 -6.66 18.60 3.11
N LEU A 86 -6.56 19.31 4.24
CA LEU A 86 -7.15 18.87 5.53
C LEU A 86 -8.66 18.76 5.43
N GLN A 87 -9.26 19.76 4.78
CA GLN A 87 -10.68 19.77 4.46
C GLN A 87 -11.03 18.61 3.51
N ARG A 88 -10.19 18.34 2.50
CA ARG A 88 -10.35 17.19 1.58
C ARG A 88 -10.20 15.84 2.28
N CYS A 89 -9.37 15.71 3.31
CA CYS A 89 -9.30 14.50 4.13
C CYS A 89 -10.53 14.31 5.04
N GLY A 90 -11.43 15.29 5.10
CA GLY A 90 -12.55 15.30 6.03
C GLY A 90 -12.12 15.43 7.49
N ILE A 91 -10.87 15.80 7.77
CA ILE A 91 -10.35 15.99 9.12
C ILE A 91 -10.82 17.36 9.60
N THR A 92 -11.84 17.36 10.45
CA THR A 92 -12.39 18.58 11.06
C THR A 92 -11.57 19.02 12.26
N GLU A 93 -11.80 20.23 12.75
CA GLU A 93 -11.18 20.72 14.00
C GLU A 93 -11.53 19.84 15.21
N ASP A 94 -12.62 19.09 15.14
CA ASP A 94 -13.12 18.20 16.20
C ASP A 94 -12.45 16.82 16.22
N GLU A 95 -11.55 16.50 15.27
CA GLU A 95 -10.88 15.19 15.24
C GLU A 95 -9.87 15.09 16.41
N PRO A 96 -10.05 14.14 17.35
CA PRO A 96 -9.45 14.24 18.68
C PRO A 96 -7.94 13.94 18.75
N SER A 97 -7.30 13.47 17.67
CA SER A 97 -5.88 13.13 17.68
C SER A 97 -5.04 14.21 17.01
N ALA A 98 -4.50 15.13 17.81
CA ALA A 98 -3.49 16.12 17.36
C ALA A 98 -2.33 15.46 16.61
N ARG A 99 -2.00 14.21 16.96
CA ARG A 99 -0.96 13.41 16.29
C ARG A 99 -1.39 12.93 14.90
N LEU A 100 -2.63 12.49 14.72
CA LEU A 100 -3.14 12.14 13.39
C LEU A 100 -3.08 13.37 12.46
N ARG A 101 -3.55 14.51 12.96
CA ARG A 101 -3.49 15.78 12.22
C ARG A 101 -2.06 16.15 11.85
N ALA A 102 -1.13 16.16 12.81
CA ALA A 102 0.27 16.48 12.55
C ALA A 102 0.94 15.53 11.54
N ASN A 103 0.63 14.24 11.59
CA ASN A 103 1.17 13.26 10.64
C ASN A 103 0.62 13.46 9.24
N LEU A 104 -0.69 13.73 9.10
CA LEU A 104 -1.27 14.08 7.81
C LEU A 104 -0.71 15.40 7.28
N GLU A 105 -0.50 16.39 8.15
CA GLU A 105 0.15 17.65 7.80
C GLU A 105 1.56 17.43 7.27
N ALA A 106 2.35 16.54 7.89
CA ALA A 106 3.63 16.15 7.35
C ALA A 106 3.50 15.46 5.97
N ILE A 107 2.62 14.46 5.82
CA ILE A 107 2.40 13.75 4.55
C ILE A 107 2.11 14.72 3.39
N TRP A 108 1.23 15.69 3.62
CA TRP A 108 0.85 16.68 2.61
C TRP A 108 1.80 17.89 2.52
N SER A 109 2.71 18.05 3.48
CA SER A 109 3.84 18.98 3.39
C SER A 109 5.01 18.42 2.58
N ALA A 110 5.02 17.11 2.26
CA ALA A 110 6.04 16.53 1.40
C ALA A 110 6.13 17.32 0.08
N GLY A 111 7.33 17.81 -0.25
CA GLY A 111 7.60 18.51 -1.51
C GLY A 111 8.01 17.56 -2.65
N SER A 112 8.35 16.31 -2.33
CA SER A 112 8.80 15.31 -3.29
C SER A 112 8.43 13.89 -2.84
N VAL A 113 8.49 12.93 -3.77
CA VAL A 113 8.36 11.50 -3.47
C VAL A 113 9.44 11.06 -2.48
N ASP A 114 10.66 11.58 -2.60
CA ASP A 114 11.78 11.23 -1.72
C ASP A 114 11.52 11.66 -0.28
N GLU A 115 11.08 12.91 -0.07
CA GLU A 115 10.72 13.41 1.26
C GLU A 115 9.61 12.57 1.89
N LEU A 116 8.56 12.25 1.12
CA LEU A 116 7.49 11.39 1.61
C LEU A 116 8.02 10.00 1.98
N CYS A 117 8.87 9.40 1.14
CA CYS A 117 9.43 8.09 1.41
C CYS A 117 10.40 8.10 2.61
N ASP A 118 11.21 9.16 2.80
CA ASP A 118 12.07 9.35 3.97
C ASP A 118 11.28 9.36 5.28
N MET A 119 10.09 9.94 5.29
CA MET A 119 9.21 9.90 6.46
C MET A 119 8.66 8.50 6.76
N LEU A 120 8.46 7.69 5.71
CA LEU A 120 7.78 6.40 5.77
C LEU A 120 8.73 5.20 5.88
N VAL A 121 10.05 5.41 5.88
CA VAL A 121 11.00 4.32 6.16
C VAL A 121 10.84 3.83 7.60
N GLY A 122 11.10 2.53 7.79
CA GLY A 122 11.13 1.96 9.14
C GLY A 122 12.31 2.48 9.95
N ASP A 123 12.12 2.60 11.25
CA ASP A 123 13.17 3.02 12.19
C ASP A 123 14.17 1.89 12.42
N GLY A 124 15.42 2.14 12.05
CA GLY A 124 16.51 1.16 12.17
C GLY A 124 16.39 0.03 11.14
N LYS A 125 16.11 -1.19 11.61
CA LYS A 125 16.02 -2.40 10.75
C LYS A 125 14.58 -2.81 10.42
N GLU A 126 13.60 -2.06 10.91
CA GLU A 126 12.19 -2.32 10.64
C GLU A 126 11.91 -2.10 9.15
N LYS A 127 11.16 -3.02 8.55
CA LYS A 127 10.58 -2.82 7.22
C LYS A 127 9.07 -2.75 7.44
N PRO A 128 8.40 -1.60 7.22
CA PRO A 128 6.97 -1.48 7.49
C PRO A 128 6.11 -2.43 6.65
N ALA A 129 4.84 -2.61 7.04
CA ALA A 129 3.83 -3.38 6.31
C ALA A 129 3.63 -2.90 4.86
N TYR A 130 3.79 -1.59 4.66
CA TYR A 130 3.79 -0.91 3.37
C TYR A 130 5.15 -0.24 3.19
N ASN A 131 5.95 -0.75 2.26
CA ASN A 131 7.32 -0.30 2.08
C ASN A 131 7.43 0.49 0.76
N PHE A 132 7.83 1.75 0.90
CA PHE A 132 7.99 2.73 -0.18
C PHE A 132 9.45 2.91 -0.62
N ALA A 133 10.40 2.18 -0.02
CA ALA A 133 11.83 2.37 -0.31
C ALA A 133 12.22 2.10 -1.77
N ASN A 134 11.46 1.26 -2.48
CA ASN A 134 11.71 0.97 -3.89
C ASN A 134 11.26 2.11 -4.83
N LEU A 135 10.62 3.16 -4.31
CA LEU A 135 10.25 4.35 -5.09
C LEU A 135 11.43 5.30 -5.33
N LYS A 136 12.47 5.21 -4.52
CA LYS A 136 13.65 6.07 -4.66
C LYS A 136 14.58 5.56 -5.77
N PRO A 137 15.14 6.45 -6.60
CA PRO A 137 16.25 6.08 -7.47
C PRO A 137 17.41 5.51 -6.64
N PRO A 138 18.27 4.65 -7.20
CA PRO A 138 19.49 4.19 -6.51
C PRO A 138 20.30 5.40 -6.02
N SER A 139 20.81 5.34 -4.79
CA SER A 139 21.56 6.43 -4.15
C SER A 139 22.96 6.65 -4.72
N ASP A 140 23.39 5.85 -5.70
CA ASP A 140 24.71 5.89 -6.32
C ASP A 140 24.58 6.05 -7.84
N ASP A 141 24.31 7.27 -8.31
CA ASP A 141 24.70 7.67 -9.67
C ASP A 141 25.66 8.87 -9.60
N PRO A 142 26.99 8.65 -9.66
CA PRO A 142 27.98 9.72 -9.71
C PRO A 142 27.98 10.49 -11.04
N ALA A 143 27.20 10.07 -12.03
CA ALA A 143 27.00 10.80 -13.27
C ALA A 143 25.54 11.26 -13.29
N GLY A 144 25.24 12.54 -13.07
CA GLY A 144 23.86 13.05 -13.08
C GLY A 144 23.13 12.88 -14.42
N VAL A 145 22.80 11.65 -14.81
CA VAL A 145 22.00 11.31 -15.97
C VAL A 145 20.56 11.38 -15.51
N SER A 146 19.91 12.47 -15.90
CA SER A 146 18.46 12.61 -15.76
C SER A 146 17.77 11.36 -16.32
N PHE A 147 17.05 10.64 -15.46
CA PHE A 147 16.20 9.49 -15.82
C PHE A 147 15.10 9.85 -16.84
N ALA A 148 14.94 11.14 -17.20
CA ALA A 148 14.00 11.59 -18.23
C ALA A 148 14.29 11.07 -19.65
N HIS A 149 15.49 10.51 -19.91
CA HIS A 149 15.87 10.05 -21.25
C HIS A 149 15.80 8.53 -21.48
N LEU A 150 15.43 7.73 -20.49
CA LEU A 150 15.32 6.26 -20.62
C LEU A 150 13.89 5.74 -20.78
N ILE A 151 12.92 6.61 -21.09
CA ILE A 151 11.53 6.18 -21.34
C ILE A 151 11.29 6.09 -22.86
N PRO A 152 11.54 4.95 -23.53
CA PRO A 152 10.81 4.69 -24.75
C PRO A 152 9.34 4.53 -24.35
N ARG A 153 8.50 5.51 -24.73
CA ARG A 153 7.04 5.39 -24.66
C ARG A 153 6.65 4.15 -25.47
N ARG A 154 6.49 2.99 -24.82
CA ARG A 154 5.89 1.84 -25.49
C ARG A 154 4.46 2.25 -25.86
N PRO A 155 4.04 2.12 -27.13
CA PRO A 155 2.64 2.31 -27.47
C PRO A 155 1.79 1.31 -26.66
N PRO A 156 0.55 1.67 -26.28
CA PRO A 156 -0.33 0.77 -25.54
C PRO A 156 -0.54 -0.49 -26.38
N PRO A 157 -0.29 -1.70 -25.84
CA PRO A 157 -0.50 -2.91 -26.61
C PRO A 157 -1.99 -3.22 -26.68
N GLU A 158 -2.48 -3.46 -27.89
CA GLU A 158 -3.91 -3.66 -28.16
C GLU A 158 -4.47 -4.99 -27.64
N VAL A 159 -3.64 -5.98 -27.29
CA VAL A 159 -4.06 -7.24 -26.66
C VAL A 159 -2.87 -7.81 -25.88
N PHE A 160 -3.04 -8.15 -24.60
CA PHE A 160 -2.04 -8.89 -23.82
C PHE A 160 -2.42 -10.38 -23.76
N PRO A 161 -1.80 -11.26 -24.56
CA PRO A 161 -1.89 -12.69 -24.31
C PRO A 161 -1.11 -13.03 -23.03
N ILE A 162 -1.77 -13.71 -22.08
CA ILE A 162 -1.27 -14.07 -20.74
C ILE A 162 -0.05 -15.01 -20.80
N GLU A 163 0.28 -15.55 -21.98
CA GLU A 163 1.31 -16.58 -22.18
C GLU A 163 2.74 -16.04 -22.38
N GLU A 164 2.92 -14.74 -22.60
CA GLU A 164 4.25 -14.13 -22.77
C GLU A 164 4.47 -12.99 -21.77
N PHE A 165 4.70 -13.34 -20.50
CA PHE A 165 5.40 -12.43 -19.60
C PHE A 165 6.90 -12.60 -19.86
N PRO A 166 7.58 -11.69 -20.59
CA PRO A 166 9.03 -11.66 -20.57
C PRO A 166 9.44 -11.48 -19.10
N ILE A 167 10.16 -12.47 -18.59
CA ILE A 167 10.78 -12.37 -17.26
C ILE A 167 11.85 -11.29 -17.40
N ASP A 168 11.47 -10.07 -17.05
CA ASP A 168 12.33 -8.91 -17.04
C ASP A 168 13.21 -9.00 -15.77
N ASP A 169 14.30 -9.74 -15.93
CA ASP A 169 15.33 -10.01 -14.92
C ASP A 169 16.60 -9.19 -15.18
N ASP A 170 16.53 -8.08 -15.95
CA ASP A 170 17.66 -7.16 -16.04
C ASP A 170 17.88 -6.52 -14.65
N PRO A 171 19.03 -6.78 -13.98
CA PRO A 171 19.34 -6.15 -12.70
C PRO A 171 19.47 -4.62 -12.78
N ALA A 172 19.53 -4.02 -13.97
CA ALA A 172 19.44 -2.58 -14.18
C ALA A 172 18.00 -2.02 -14.07
N ASP A 173 16.97 -2.85 -14.27
CA ASP A 173 15.56 -2.45 -14.14
C ASP A 173 15.09 -2.56 -12.69
N LYS A 174 15.56 -1.62 -11.86
CA LYS A 174 15.07 -1.47 -10.49
C LYS A 174 13.56 -1.18 -10.53
N LYS A 175 12.76 -2.18 -10.16
CA LYS A 175 11.29 -2.10 -10.12
C LYS A 175 10.81 -1.01 -9.16
N ILE A 176 10.32 0.10 -9.71
CA ILE A 176 9.74 1.23 -8.96
C ILE A 176 8.38 0.81 -8.43
N THR A 177 8.35 0.32 -7.18
CA THR A 177 7.19 -0.37 -6.62
C THR A 177 6.88 0.03 -5.19
N ILE A 178 5.63 -0.13 -4.80
CA ILE A 178 5.18 -0.15 -3.41
C ILE A 178 5.06 -1.63 -3.01
N GLU A 179 5.71 -2.01 -1.91
CA GLU A 179 5.73 -3.40 -1.43
C GLU A 179 4.74 -3.56 -0.25
N PHE A 180 3.75 -4.44 -0.42
CA PHE A 180 2.76 -4.84 0.58
C PHE A 180 3.18 -6.15 1.22
N ARG A 181 3.29 -6.21 2.56
CA ARG A 181 4.04 -7.26 3.26
C ARG A 181 3.21 -8.05 4.27
N GLN A 182 1.90 -7.78 4.35
CA GLN A 182 1.03 -8.36 5.38
C GLN A 182 0.48 -9.74 5.02
N ALA A 183 0.26 -10.07 3.74
CA ALA A 183 -0.37 -11.34 3.38
C ALA A 183 0.48 -12.57 3.79
N GLY A 184 -0.19 -13.54 4.42
CA GLY A 184 0.40 -14.86 4.65
C GLY A 184 0.69 -15.56 3.33
N GLY A 185 1.80 -16.30 3.26
CA GLY A 185 2.23 -17.01 2.05
C GLY A 185 1.74 -18.45 1.97
N ASP A 186 0.60 -18.79 2.56
CA ASP A 186 0.06 -20.16 2.55
C ASP A 186 -0.90 -20.34 1.37
N ILE A 187 -0.49 -21.16 0.40
CA ILE A 187 -1.28 -21.51 -0.79
C ILE A 187 -1.93 -22.89 -0.66
N LYS A 188 -1.96 -23.50 0.53
CA LYS A 188 -2.58 -24.80 0.73
C LYS A 188 -4.09 -24.72 0.53
N GLY A 189 -4.57 -25.60 -0.37
CA GLY A 189 -5.98 -25.70 -0.72
C GLY A 189 -6.48 -24.50 -1.52
N ASP A 190 -7.70 -24.62 -2.02
CA ASP A 190 -8.30 -23.60 -2.89
C ASP A 190 -8.47 -22.27 -2.15
N ASP A 191 -8.77 -22.29 -0.84
CA ASP A 191 -8.93 -21.08 -0.04
C ASP A 191 -7.64 -20.25 0.09
N GLY A 192 -6.48 -20.91 0.20
CA GLY A 192 -5.18 -20.24 0.33
C GLY A 192 -4.75 -19.58 -0.98
N PHE A 193 -4.85 -20.32 -2.08
CA PHE A 193 -4.53 -19.81 -3.42
C PHE A 193 -5.44 -18.63 -3.79
N GLU A 194 -6.74 -18.76 -3.55
CA GLU A 194 -7.70 -17.73 -3.91
C GLU A 194 -7.54 -16.48 -3.04
N PHE A 195 -7.24 -16.60 -1.75
CA PHE A 195 -6.88 -15.45 -0.93
C PHE A 195 -5.66 -14.70 -1.48
N VAL A 196 -4.61 -15.43 -1.87
CA VAL A 196 -3.38 -14.86 -2.43
C VAL A 196 -3.68 -14.07 -3.71
N MET A 197 -4.57 -14.58 -4.57
CA MET A 197 -4.98 -13.89 -5.79
C MET A 197 -5.88 -12.68 -5.52
N THR A 198 -6.89 -12.82 -4.66
CA THR A 198 -7.75 -11.69 -4.27
C THR A 198 -6.94 -10.60 -3.56
N TRP A 199 -5.94 -10.95 -2.75
CA TRP A 199 -5.05 -9.98 -2.11
C TRP A 199 -4.22 -9.18 -3.12
N VAL A 200 -3.72 -9.82 -4.19
CA VAL A 200 -3.05 -9.10 -5.29
C VAL A 200 -3.98 -8.05 -5.88
N ARG A 201 -5.24 -8.40 -6.17
CA ARG A 201 -6.24 -7.47 -6.70
C ARG A 201 -6.55 -6.33 -5.75
N VAL A 202 -6.64 -6.61 -4.44
CA VAL A 202 -6.83 -5.57 -3.41
C VAL A 202 -5.65 -4.61 -3.39
N ALA A 203 -4.41 -5.11 -3.37
CA ALA A 203 -3.21 -4.28 -3.36
C ALA A 203 -3.09 -3.43 -4.64
N THR A 204 -3.34 -4.01 -5.81
CA THR A 204 -3.32 -3.27 -7.08
C THR A 204 -4.48 -2.27 -7.18
N GLY A 205 -5.68 -2.64 -6.73
CA GLY A 205 -6.86 -1.80 -6.75
C GLY A 205 -6.72 -0.58 -5.84
N LEU A 206 -6.12 -0.75 -4.65
CA LEU A 206 -5.84 0.37 -3.75
C LEU A 206 -4.86 1.38 -4.38
N VAL A 207 -3.82 0.90 -5.05
CA VAL A 207 -2.85 1.75 -5.73
C VAL A 207 -3.46 2.42 -6.97
N ALA A 208 -4.23 1.68 -7.77
CA ALA A 208 -4.95 2.22 -8.92
C ALA A 208 -5.94 3.31 -8.50
N TRP A 209 -6.75 3.05 -7.48
CA TRP A 209 -7.62 4.04 -6.86
C TRP A 209 -6.82 5.28 -6.44
N ALA A 210 -5.68 5.14 -5.77
CA ALA A 210 -4.90 6.29 -5.33
C ALA A 210 -4.37 7.14 -6.50
N ILE A 211 -4.07 6.51 -7.65
CA ILE A 211 -3.65 7.21 -8.87
C ILE A 211 -4.82 8.00 -9.46
N ASP A 212 -5.97 7.34 -9.65
CA ASP A 212 -7.08 7.87 -10.43
C ASP A 212 -8.04 8.74 -9.60
N ALA A 213 -8.08 8.56 -8.28
CA ALA A 213 -9.00 9.26 -7.39
C ALA A 213 -8.78 10.77 -7.43
N ASP A 214 -9.89 11.49 -7.59
CA ASP A 214 -9.93 12.93 -7.44
C ASP A 214 -10.14 13.34 -5.97
N ALA A 215 -10.42 14.63 -5.75
CA ALA A 215 -10.64 15.17 -4.42
C ALA A 215 -11.94 14.66 -3.76
N GLU A 216 -12.99 14.42 -4.56
CA GLU A 216 -14.29 13.96 -4.09
C GLU A 216 -14.22 12.46 -3.72
N ASP A 217 -13.59 11.64 -4.56
CA ASP A 217 -13.34 10.23 -4.29
C ASP A 217 -12.53 10.04 -3.00
N PHE A 218 -11.46 10.82 -2.86
CA PHE A 218 -10.62 10.81 -1.67
C PHE A 218 -11.41 11.21 -0.41
N ALA A 219 -12.17 12.31 -0.46
CA ALA A 219 -12.98 12.78 0.65
C ALA A 219 -14.11 11.81 1.04
N LYS A 220 -14.68 11.11 0.05
CA LYS A 220 -15.69 10.09 0.28
C LYS A 220 -15.07 8.90 1.00
N LEU A 221 -13.94 8.36 0.53
CA LEU A 221 -13.31 7.20 1.18
C LEU A 221 -12.85 7.51 2.62
N THR A 222 -12.26 8.68 2.87
CA THR A 222 -11.86 9.04 4.25
C THR A 222 -13.06 9.17 5.19
N ARG A 223 -14.20 9.68 4.69
CA ARG A 223 -15.46 9.72 5.44
C ARG A 223 -15.98 8.30 5.72
N ASP A 224 -16.05 7.44 4.70
CA ASP A 224 -16.52 6.07 4.82
C ASP A 224 -15.69 5.28 5.87
N ILE A 225 -14.36 5.44 5.89
CA ILE A 225 -13.47 4.84 6.90
C ILE A 225 -13.83 5.30 8.32
N ARG A 226 -14.16 6.58 8.50
CA ARG A 226 -14.45 7.15 9.82
C ARG A 226 -15.84 6.74 10.30
N GLU A 227 -16.84 6.82 9.44
CA GLU A 227 -18.23 6.50 9.77
C GLU A 227 -18.40 5.00 10.06
N CYS A 228 -17.64 4.13 9.40
CA CYS A 228 -17.71 2.69 9.65
C CYS A 228 -16.94 2.21 10.90
N ARG A 229 -16.27 3.08 11.68
CA ARG A 229 -15.47 2.66 12.86
C ARG A 229 -16.26 1.86 13.90
N GLY A 230 -17.57 2.12 14.03
CA GLY A 230 -18.46 1.40 14.96
C GLY A 230 -18.98 0.06 14.44
N GLU A 231 -18.73 -0.25 13.16
CA GLU A 231 -19.25 -1.44 12.50
C GLU A 231 -18.33 -2.66 12.71
N ASN A 232 -18.86 -3.85 12.45
CA ASN A 232 -18.06 -5.08 12.50
C ASN A 232 -16.96 -5.09 11.41
N LYS A 233 -15.88 -5.82 11.66
CA LYS A 233 -14.68 -5.80 10.79
C LYS A 233 -14.98 -6.22 9.34
N ALA A 234 -15.80 -7.24 9.14
CA ALA A 234 -16.16 -7.71 7.80
C ALA A 234 -16.90 -6.62 7.01
N PHE A 235 -17.87 -5.94 7.64
CA PHE A 235 -18.59 -4.83 7.03
C PHE A 235 -17.66 -3.67 6.67
N ARG A 236 -16.73 -3.31 7.56
CA ARG A 236 -15.71 -2.28 7.30
C ARG A 236 -14.84 -2.61 6.09
N VAL A 237 -14.41 -3.87 5.97
CA VAL A 237 -13.68 -4.37 4.79
C VAL A 237 -14.54 -4.24 3.53
N GLY A 238 -15.81 -4.64 3.59
CA GLY A 238 -16.73 -4.52 2.46
C GLY A 238 -16.87 -3.09 1.94
N ILE A 239 -17.12 -2.12 2.84
CA ILE A 239 -17.21 -0.70 2.49
C ILE A 239 -15.91 -0.19 1.86
N PHE A 240 -14.76 -0.51 2.47
CA PHE A 240 -13.47 -0.05 1.99
C PHE A 240 -13.13 -0.61 0.61
N LEU A 241 -13.29 -1.93 0.41
CA LEU A 241 -12.99 -2.59 -0.84
C LEU A 241 -13.93 -2.17 -1.97
N ASN A 242 -15.21 -1.96 -1.68
CA ASN A 242 -16.16 -1.40 -2.64
C ASN A 242 -15.75 0.01 -3.09
N ALA A 243 -15.31 0.85 -2.15
CA ALA A 243 -14.92 2.22 -2.45
C ALA A 243 -13.66 2.34 -3.32
N ILE A 244 -12.75 1.37 -3.27
CA ILE A 244 -11.57 1.30 -4.16
C ILE A 244 -11.83 0.47 -5.44
N GLY A 245 -13.08 0.08 -5.69
CA GLY A 245 -13.48 -0.58 -6.95
C GLY A 245 -13.21 -2.08 -7.05
N ILE A 246 -13.05 -2.80 -5.92
CA ILE A 246 -12.88 -4.26 -5.96
C ILE A 246 -14.21 -4.94 -6.38
N PRO A 247 -14.15 -5.98 -7.24
CA PRO A 247 -15.35 -6.74 -7.63
C PRO A 247 -16.08 -7.38 -6.44
N GLY A 248 -17.41 -7.47 -6.54
CA GLY A 248 -18.26 -8.01 -5.46
C GLY A 248 -17.86 -9.42 -4.99
N GLU A 249 -17.48 -10.30 -5.89
CA GLU A 249 -17.02 -11.67 -5.55
C GLU A 249 -15.76 -11.66 -4.67
N ASP A 250 -14.82 -10.77 -4.96
CA ASP A 250 -13.57 -10.60 -4.21
C ASP A 250 -13.86 -9.94 -2.84
N ILE A 251 -14.84 -9.04 -2.78
CA ILE A 251 -15.33 -8.44 -1.52
C ILE A 251 -15.93 -9.52 -0.62
N GLU A 252 -16.88 -10.31 -1.14
CA GLU A 252 -17.52 -11.38 -0.38
C GLU A 252 -16.48 -12.38 0.16
N ARG A 253 -15.47 -12.71 -0.64
CA ARG A 253 -14.36 -13.57 -0.23
C ARG A 253 -13.55 -12.96 0.90
N MET A 254 -13.18 -11.69 0.81
CA MET A 254 -12.43 -11.00 1.86
C MET A 254 -13.25 -10.87 3.16
N MET A 255 -14.55 -10.60 3.06
CA MET A 255 -15.46 -10.58 4.21
C MET A 255 -15.58 -11.95 4.88
N ALA A 256 -15.75 -13.03 4.09
CA ALA A 256 -15.80 -14.39 4.61
C ALA A 256 -14.50 -14.77 5.31
N ARG A 257 -13.37 -14.34 4.77
CA ARG A 257 -12.06 -14.53 5.41
C ARG A 257 -11.95 -13.83 6.76
N VAL A 258 -12.45 -12.59 6.89
CA VAL A 258 -12.46 -11.89 8.19
C VAL A 258 -13.19 -12.74 9.23
N ALA A 259 -14.35 -13.30 8.88
CA ALA A 259 -15.12 -14.15 9.79
C ALA A 259 -14.40 -15.46 10.20
N GLN A 260 -13.48 -15.97 9.37
CA GLN A 260 -12.65 -17.14 9.71
C GLN A 260 -11.48 -16.80 10.65
N LEU A 261 -11.11 -15.53 10.74
CA LEU A 261 -9.99 -15.04 11.56
C LEU A 261 -10.44 -14.49 12.92
N GLU A 262 -11.75 -14.33 13.14
CA GLU A 262 -12.37 -13.95 14.42
C GLU A 262 -12.68 -15.15 15.30
#